data_AF-A0A8H4WTH3-F1
#
_entry.id   AF-A0A8H4WTH3-F1
#
_cell.length_a   1.000
_cell.length_b   1.000
_cell.length_c   1.000
_cell.angle_alpha   90.00
_cell.angle_beta   90.00
_cell.angle_gamma   90.00
#
_symmetry.space_group_name_H-M   'P 1'
#
loop_
_entity.id
_entity.type
_entity.pdbx_description
1 polymer ?
#
loop_
_entity_poly.entity_id
_entity_poly.type
_entity_poly.pdbx_seq_one_letter_code
_entity_poly.pdbx_strand_id
1 'polypeptide(L)'
;MSSVRAILTPQLRAAIRPQNFRNFQNPIRVQVAAMSAVSDAIVKDHRELKKYYTEVVNSTDHDHQQRFGNQFVWELARHSIGEELIVYPAMEKYMGDKGKQLADEDRQEHHQVKELLKVFQNLKAEDPEYISKIKEIWGLLEKHIEEEESRDLPALEQAIKTHDQETESLATQFARTKQFVPTRSHPSAGENPPFETVMGLMAAPIDKLADMFRKFPDKSQL
;
A
#
# COMPACT_ATOMS: atom_id res chain seq x y z
N MET A 1 101.75 9.07 10.20
CA MET A 1 101.29 8.40 11.43
C MET A 1 100.43 9.39 12.21
N SER A 2 99.22 8.96 12.61
CA SER A 2 98.23 9.59 13.52
C SER A 2 97.76 11.04 13.24
N SER A 3 96.50 11.21 12.83
CA SER A 3 95.30 11.44 13.70
C SER A 3 95.20 12.93 14.08
N VAL A 4 94.13 13.66 13.80
CA VAL A 4 92.90 13.71 14.64
C VAL A 4 91.65 14.05 13.81
N ARG A 5 90.54 13.40 14.20
CA ARG A 5 89.18 13.43 13.66
C ARG A 5 88.42 14.75 13.84
N ALA A 6 87.49 14.97 12.90
CA ALA A 6 86.42 15.96 12.91
C ALA A 6 85.32 15.70 13.96
N ILE A 7 84.69 16.78 14.44
CA ILE A 7 83.34 16.78 15.03
C ILE A 7 82.63 18.05 14.55
N LEU A 8 81.66 17.91 13.65
CA LEU A 8 80.70 18.96 13.28
C LEU A 8 79.30 18.32 13.34
N THR A 9 78.47 18.89 14.20
CA THR A 9 77.08 18.55 14.47
C THR A 9 76.17 18.68 13.24
N PRO A 10 75.20 17.77 13.01
CA PRO A 10 74.18 17.97 11.98
C PRO A 10 73.01 18.82 12.50
N GLN A 11 72.63 19.86 11.74
CA GLN A 11 71.38 20.58 11.92
C GLN A 11 70.21 19.79 11.32
N LEU A 12 69.16 19.56 12.11
CA LEU A 12 67.87 19.05 11.67
C LEU A 12 67.14 20.10 10.81
N ARG A 13 66.86 19.77 9.54
CA ARG A 13 65.77 20.40 8.77
C ARG A 13 64.64 19.38 8.63
N ALA A 14 63.56 19.57 9.38
CA ALA A 14 62.31 18.85 9.21
C ALA A 14 61.62 19.34 7.93
N ALA A 15 61.32 18.42 7.00
CA ALA A 15 60.52 18.68 5.81
C ALA A 15 59.03 18.61 6.17
N ILE A 16 58.32 19.73 5.99
CA ILE A 16 56.87 19.82 6.17
C ILE A 16 56.21 19.19 4.94
N ARG A 17 55.42 18.13 5.17
CA ARG A 17 54.59 17.44 4.17
C ARG A 17 53.20 18.11 4.16
N PRO A 18 52.66 18.57 3.02
CA PRO A 18 51.30 19.09 2.99
C PRO A 18 50.30 17.93 3.17
N GLN A 19 49.43 18.05 4.16
CA GLN A 19 48.29 17.16 4.35
C GLN A 19 47.19 17.54 3.36
N ASN A 20 46.80 16.61 2.49
CA ASN A 20 45.62 16.72 1.66
C ASN A 20 44.38 16.68 2.55
N PHE A 21 43.71 17.81 2.72
CA PHE A 21 42.35 17.87 3.26
C PHE A 21 41.40 17.20 2.26
N ARG A 22 40.96 15.98 2.57
CA ARG A 22 39.80 15.38 1.91
C ARG A 22 38.55 16.01 2.50
N ASN A 23 37.85 16.81 1.70
CA ASN A 23 36.50 17.28 1.97
C ASN A 23 35.58 16.07 2.17
N PHE A 24 35.14 15.84 3.41
CA PHE A 24 34.00 14.98 3.69
C PHE A 24 32.73 15.80 3.57
N GLN A 25 32.21 15.91 2.36
CA GLN A 25 30.79 16.20 2.16
C GLN A 25 30.12 14.85 1.88
N ASN A 26 29.65 14.19 2.94
CA ASN A 26 28.64 13.15 2.80
C ASN A 26 27.28 13.85 2.87
N PRO A 27 26.54 13.98 1.76
CA PRO A 27 25.13 14.31 1.88
C PRO A 27 24.44 13.12 2.56
N ILE A 28 23.65 13.40 3.60
CA ILE A 28 22.72 12.43 4.17
C ILE A 28 21.72 12.09 3.05
N ARG A 29 21.99 10.99 2.35
CA ARG A 29 21.04 10.40 1.41
C ARG A 29 19.96 9.77 2.28
N VAL A 30 18.81 10.42 2.39
CA VAL A 30 17.59 9.75 2.82
C VAL A 30 17.37 8.66 1.78
N GLN A 31 17.75 7.45 2.14
CA GLN A 31 17.60 6.28 1.30
C GLN A 31 16.11 5.99 1.33
N VAL A 32 15.37 6.49 0.34
CA VAL A 32 14.05 5.94 0.03
C VAL A 32 14.35 4.49 -0.30
N ALA A 33 14.11 3.60 0.67
CA ALA A 33 14.28 2.18 0.47
C ALA A 33 13.46 1.83 -0.78
N ALA A 34 14.02 1.05 -1.70
CA ALA A 34 13.22 0.49 -2.78
C ALA A 34 12.01 -0.18 -2.12
N MET A 35 10.81 0.31 -2.46
CA MET A 35 9.57 -0.32 -2.04
C MET A 35 9.63 -1.77 -2.51
N SER A 36 9.17 -2.67 -1.67
CA SER A 36 9.23 -4.08 -1.99
C SER A 36 8.03 -4.45 -2.86
N ALA A 37 8.06 -5.67 -3.38
CA ALA A 37 7.00 -6.18 -4.24
C ALA A 37 5.59 -6.08 -3.62
N VAL A 38 5.42 -6.24 -2.29
CA VAL A 38 4.08 -6.18 -1.68
C VAL A 38 3.59 -4.74 -1.53
N SER A 39 4.44 -3.82 -1.06
CA SER A 39 4.08 -2.40 -1.00
C SER A 39 3.81 -1.83 -2.39
N ASP A 40 4.61 -2.22 -3.39
CA ASP A 40 4.38 -1.81 -4.78
C ASP A 40 3.03 -2.30 -5.33
N ALA A 41 2.63 -3.54 -4.99
CA ALA A 41 1.35 -4.10 -5.40
C ALA A 41 0.15 -3.34 -4.78
N ILE A 42 0.26 -2.98 -3.50
CA ILE A 42 -0.77 -2.25 -2.75
C ILE A 42 -0.87 -0.80 -3.23
N VAL A 43 0.25 -0.09 -3.32
CA VAL A 43 0.30 1.29 -3.86
C VAL A 43 -0.21 1.35 -5.30
N LYS A 44 -0.01 0.30 -6.09
CA LYS A 44 -0.60 0.22 -7.43
C LYS A 44 -2.13 0.22 -7.36
N ASP A 45 -2.72 -0.59 -6.48
CA ASP A 45 -4.17 -0.61 -6.28
C ASP A 45 -4.69 0.77 -5.84
N HIS A 46 -4.00 1.46 -4.93
CA HIS A 46 -4.37 2.82 -4.48
C HIS A 46 -4.41 3.83 -5.62
N ARG A 47 -3.41 3.79 -6.51
CA ARG A 47 -3.36 4.67 -7.69
C ARG A 47 -4.51 4.37 -8.65
N GLU A 48 -4.85 3.10 -8.85
CA GLU A 48 -5.98 2.67 -9.67
C GLU A 48 -7.31 3.13 -9.06
N LEU A 49 -7.50 2.97 -7.75
CA LEU A 49 -8.67 3.45 -7.01
C LEU A 49 -8.84 4.97 -7.13
N LYS A 50 -7.75 5.73 -6.96
CA LYS A 50 -7.77 7.20 -7.14
C LYS A 50 -8.15 7.60 -8.55
N LYS A 51 -7.61 6.90 -9.56
CA LYS A 51 -7.97 7.10 -10.96
C LYS A 51 -9.47 6.87 -11.17
N TYR A 52 -10.02 5.74 -10.73
CA TYR A 52 -11.43 5.42 -10.96
C TYR A 52 -12.37 6.36 -10.21
N TYR A 53 -12.04 6.73 -8.98
CA TYR A 53 -12.74 7.80 -8.26
C TYR A 53 -12.76 9.10 -9.06
N THR A 54 -11.61 9.53 -9.58
CA THR A 54 -11.46 10.77 -10.37
C THR A 54 -12.30 10.74 -11.64
N GLU A 55 -12.31 9.61 -12.36
CA GLU A 55 -13.14 9.38 -13.55
C GLU A 55 -14.64 9.52 -13.26
N VAL A 56 -15.08 9.05 -12.08
CA VAL A 56 -16.48 9.21 -11.64
C VAL A 56 -16.80 10.68 -11.33
N VAL A 57 -16.01 11.34 -10.48
CA VAL A 57 -16.38 12.68 -9.97
C VAL A 57 -16.20 13.81 -10.97
N ASN A 58 -15.36 13.63 -12.00
CA ASN A 58 -15.10 14.64 -13.02
C ASN A 58 -15.96 14.50 -14.27
N SER A 59 -16.68 13.38 -14.42
CA SER A 59 -17.59 13.17 -15.54
C SER A 59 -18.99 13.70 -15.23
N THR A 60 -19.70 14.14 -16.26
CA THR A 60 -21.16 14.40 -16.23
C THR A 60 -21.95 13.38 -17.05
N ASP A 61 -21.27 12.43 -17.71
CA ASP A 61 -21.89 11.32 -18.42
C ASP A 61 -22.16 10.16 -17.44
N HIS A 62 -23.45 9.87 -17.22
CA HIS A 62 -23.89 8.83 -16.29
C HIS A 62 -23.43 7.42 -16.70
N ASP A 63 -23.29 7.11 -18.00
CA ASP A 63 -22.79 5.79 -18.40
C ASP A 63 -21.31 5.63 -18.01
N HIS A 64 -20.48 6.65 -18.25
CA HIS A 64 -19.09 6.69 -17.80
C HIS A 64 -18.97 6.60 -16.28
N GLN A 65 -19.77 7.38 -15.54
CA GLN A 65 -19.83 7.33 -14.07
C GLN A 65 -20.21 5.94 -13.55
N GLN A 66 -21.17 5.27 -14.19
CA GLN A 66 -21.60 3.93 -13.79
C GLN A 66 -20.50 2.89 -14.07
N ARG A 67 -19.85 2.96 -15.23
CA ARG A 67 -18.75 2.05 -15.60
C ARG A 67 -17.58 2.17 -14.62
N PHE A 68 -17.10 3.39 -14.37
CA PHE A 68 -15.99 3.61 -13.45
C PHE A 68 -16.37 3.43 -11.98
N GLY A 69 -17.62 3.69 -11.59
CA GLY A 69 -18.09 3.36 -10.24
C GLY A 69 -18.16 1.86 -9.98
N ASN A 70 -18.58 1.06 -10.97
CA ASN A 70 -18.49 -0.40 -10.89
C ASN A 70 -17.02 -0.86 -10.78
N GLN A 71 -16.11 -0.26 -11.56
CA GLN A 71 -14.68 -0.58 -11.49
C GLN A 71 -14.08 -0.22 -10.12
N PHE A 72 -14.46 0.94 -9.56
CA PHE A 72 -14.04 1.37 -8.22
C PHE A 72 -14.51 0.38 -7.14
N VAL A 73 -15.79 -0.03 -7.16
CA VAL A 73 -16.33 -1.06 -6.24
C VAL A 73 -15.56 -2.38 -6.40
N TRP A 74 -15.32 -2.79 -7.65
CA TRP A 74 -14.67 -4.04 -7.99
C TRP A 74 -13.22 -4.11 -7.49
N GLU A 75 -12.46 -3.03 -7.63
CA GLU A 75 -11.11 -3.00 -7.07
C GLU A 75 -11.12 -2.89 -5.55
N LEU A 76 -11.91 -1.97 -4.98
CA LEU A 76 -11.87 -1.68 -3.54
C LEU A 76 -12.24 -2.90 -2.71
N ALA A 77 -13.29 -3.63 -3.10
CA ALA A 77 -13.70 -4.84 -2.39
C ALA A 77 -12.60 -5.91 -2.36
N ARG A 78 -11.89 -6.11 -3.48
CA ARG A 78 -10.86 -7.15 -3.60
C ARG A 78 -9.55 -6.74 -2.95
N HIS A 79 -9.23 -5.46 -3.01
CA HIS A 79 -8.10 -4.85 -2.33
C HIS A 79 -8.24 -5.03 -0.81
N SER A 80 -9.34 -4.54 -0.21
CA SER A 80 -9.53 -4.62 1.24
C SER A 80 -9.55 -6.07 1.77
N ILE A 81 -10.21 -7.00 1.06
CA ILE A 81 -10.19 -8.42 1.45
C ILE A 81 -8.79 -9.03 1.26
N GLY A 82 -8.05 -8.61 0.23
CA GLY A 82 -6.68 -9.04 0.00
C GLY A 82 -5.77 -8.68 1.18
N GLU A 83 -5.91 -7.48 1.72
CA GLU A 83 -5.14 -7.02 2.88
C GLU A 83 -5.52 -7.77 4.16
N GLU A 84 -6.83 -7.92 4.40
CA GLU A 84 -7.34 -8.67 5.55
C GLU A 84 -6.86 -10.11 5.61
N LEU A 85 -6.70 -10.75 4.45
CA LEU A 85 -6.28 -12.16 4.36
C LEU A 85 -4.77 -12.34 4.29
N ILE A 86 -4.02 -11.36 3.79
CA ILE A 86 -2.59 -11.51 3.48
C ILE A 86 -1.70 -10.53 4.26
N VAL A 87 -2.04 -9.24 4.24
CA VAL A 87 -1.19 -8.17 4.77
C VAL A 87 -1.30 -8.09 6.29
N TYR A 88 -2.52 -8.05 6.82
CA TYR A 88 -2.74 -7.93 8.26
C TYR A 88 -2.21 -9.14 9.05
N PRO A 89 -2.39 -10.41 8.59
CA PRO A 89 -1.71 -11.54 9.21
C PRO A 89 -0.18 -11.47 9.13
N ALA A 90 0.38 -10.87 8.08
CA ALA A 90 1.82 -10.65 7.99
C ALA A 90 2.29 -9.59 8.99
N MET A 91 1.53 -8.51 9.19
CA MET A 91 1.80 -7.50 10.23
C MET A 91 1.81 -8.15 11.61
N GLU A 92 0.76 -8.90 11.96
CA GLU A 92 0.67 -9.63 13.24
C GLU A 92 1.86 -10.58 13.44
N LYS A 93 2.23 -11.33 12.38
CA LYS A 93 3.31 -12.32 12.44
C LYS A 93 4.69 -11.68 12.63
N TYR A 94 5.02 -10.63 11.88
CA TYR A 94 6.37 -10.09 11.82
C TYR A 94 6.60 -8.90 12.76
N MET A 95 5.55 -8.20 13.16
CA MET A 95 5.65 -6.99 14.01
C MET A 95 5.09 -7.20 15.43
N GLY A 96 4.56 -8.39 15.74
CA GLY A 96 4.02 -8.74 17.06
C GLY A 96 2.86 -7.84 17.49
N ASP A 97 2.82 -7.44 18.76
CA ASP A 97 1.72 -6.65 19.34
C ASP A 97 1.48 -5.33 18.60
N LYS A 98 2.54 -4.67 18.13
CA LYS A 98 2.42 -3.45 17.32
C LYS A 98 1.74 -3.74 15.98
N GLY A 99 2.11 -4.85 15.33
CA GLY A 99 1.47 -5.28 14.08
C GLY A 99 0.00 -5.59 14.26
N LYS A 100 -0.35 -6.26 15.36
CA LYS A 100 -1.73 -6.54 15.72
C LYS A 100 -2.54 -5.25 15.94
N GLN A 101 -1.98 -4.28 16.66
CA GLN A 101 -2.66 -3.01 16.90
C GLN A 101 -2.97 -2.28 15.58
N LEU A 102 -2.00 -2.18 14.68
CA LEU A 102 -2.18 -1.53 13.38
C LEU A 102 -3.20 -2.29 12.52
N ALA A 103 -3.07 -3.61 12.42
CA ALA A 103 -4.04 -4.45 11.71
C ALA A 103 -5.48 -4.32 12.26
N ASP A 104 -5.65 -4.16 13.57
CA ASP A 104 -6.98 -3.96 14.18
C ASP A 104 -7.55 -2.56 13.92
N GLU A 105 -6.69 -1.54 13.80
CA GLU A 105 -7.05 -0.18 13.38
C GLU A 105 -7.51 -0.19 11.92
N ASP A 106 -6.70 -0.76 11.02
CA ASP A 106 -6.99 -0.86 9.59
C ASP A 106 -8.31 -1.61 9.30
N ARG A 107 -8.56 -2.71 10.03
CA ARG A 107 -9.84 -3.45 9.93
C ARG A 107 -11.04 -2.59 10.31
N GLN A 108 -10.92 -1.71 11.30
CA GLN A 108 -12.02 -0.82 11.70
C GLN A 108 -12.28 0.24 10.63
N GLU A 109 -11.23 0.82 10.05
CA GLU A 109 -11.34 1.77 8.94
C GLU A 109 -11.96 1.10 7.70
N HIS A 110 -11.49 -0.11 7.35
CA HIS A 110 -12.08 -0.92 6.29
C HIS A 110 -13.55 -1.26 6.52
N HIS A 111 -13.95 -1.59 7.74
CA HIS A 111 -15.35 -1.88 8.05
C HIS A 111 -16.24 -0.65 7.76
N GLN A 112 -15.81 0.56 8.13
CA GLN A 112 -16.55 1.80 7.82
C GLN A 112 -16.66 2.02 6.30
N VAL A 113 -15.56 1.84 5.57
CA VAL A 113 -15.53 1.94 4.10
C VAL A 113 -16.47 0.91 3.47
N LYS A 114 -16.46 -0.34 3.95
CA LYS A 114 -17.29 -1.43 3.43
C LYS A 114 -18.78 -1.17 3.63
N GLU A 115 -19.20 -0.61 4.77
CA GLU A 115 -20.60 -0.23 5.02
C GLU A 115 -21.07 0.83 4.03
N LEU A 116 -20.27 1.88 3.79
CA LEU A 116 -20.57 2.88 2.77
C LEU A 116 -20.57 2.28 1.36
N LEU A 117 -19.61 1.40 1.06
CA LEU A 117 -19.50 0.74 -0.23
C LEU A 117 -20.71 -0.16 -0.51
N LYS A 118 -21.26 -0.83 0.50
CA LYS A 118 -22.49 -1.63 0.42
C LYS A 118 -23.70 -0.78 0.03
N VAL A 119 -23.76 0.48 0.47
CA VAL A 119 -24.79 1.43 0.03
C VAL A 119 -24.51 1.88 -1.40
N PHE A 120 -23.31 2.41 -1.66
CA PHE A 120 -22.92 2.97 -2.97
C PHE A 120 -23.11 1.99 -4.12
N GLN A 121 -22.72 0.73 -3.92
CA GLN A 121 -22.75 -0.27 -4.98
C GLN A 121 -24.17 -0.59 -5.49
N ASN A 122 -25.22 -0.18 -4.76
CA ASN A 122 -26.62 -0.34 -5.16
C ASN A 122 -27.24 0.93 -5.76
N LEU A 123 -26.52 2.05 -5.75
CA LEU A 123 -26.91 3.29 -6.40
C LEU A 123 -26.65 3.22 -7.90
N LYS A 124 -27.43 4.00 -8.65
CA LYS A 124 -27.20 4.29 -10.07
C LYS A 124 -26.55 5.66 -10.22
N ALA A 125 -25.80 5.85 -11.29
CA ALA A 125 -25.14 7.13 -11.58
C ALA A 125 -26.12 8.32 -11.67
N GLU A 126 -27.38 8.08 -12.04
CA GLU A 126 -28.44 9.08 -12.08
C GLU A 126 -29.01 9.45 -10.69
N ASP A 127 -28.74 8.65 -9.65
CA ASP A 127 -29.25 8.92 -8.32
C ASP A 127 -28.58 10.18 -7.74
N PRO A 128 -29.35 11.13 -7.15
CA PRO A 128 -28.78 12.39 -6.63
C PRO A 128 -27.67 12.20 -5.60
N GLU A 129 -27.67 11.08 -4.89
CA GLU A 129 -26.71 10.75 -3.83
C GLU A 129 -25.42 10.11 -4.35
N TYR A 130 -25.36 9.68 -5.62
CA TYR A 130 -24.26 8.87 -6.16
C TYR A 130 -22.89 9.54 -5.98
N ILE A 131 -22.78 10.80 -6.40
CA ILE A 131 -21.53 11.57 -6.32
C ILE A 131 -21.16 11.92 -4.88
N SER A 132 -22.14 12.27 -4.04
CA SER A 132 -21.85 12.53 -2.62
C SER A 132 -21.35 11.28 -1.91
N LYS A 133 -21.93 10.11 -2.22
CA LYS A 133 -21.59 8.86 -1.55
C LYS A 133 -20.19 8.36 -1.92
N ILE A 134 -19.79 8.42 -3.20
CA ILE A 134 -18.42 8.03 -3.58
C ILE A 134 -17.37 8.99 -3.00
N LYS A 135 -17.69 10.29 -2.87
CA LYS A 135 -16.81 11.27 -2.19
C LYS A 135 -16.65 10.97 -0.70
N GLU A 136 -17.73 10.56 -0.03
CA GLU A 136 -17.68 10.14 1.37
C GLU A 136 -16.77 8.90 1.55
N ILE A 137 -16.94 7.89 0.69
CA ILE A 137 -16.06 6.70 0.68
C ILE A 137 -14.61 7.11 0.45
N TRP A 138 -14.35 7.94 -0.56
CA TRP A 138 -13.00 8.39 -0.89
C TRP A 138 -12.34 9.17 0.25
N GLY A 139 -13.10 9.99 0.99
CA GLY A 139 -12.56 10.74 2.12
C GLY A 139 -12.01 9.85 3.25
N LEU A 140 -12.69 8.74 3.55
CA LEU A 140 -12.20 7.75 4.51
C LEU A 140 -11.04 6.94 3.94
N LEU A 141 -11.16 6.51 2.69
CA LEU A 141 -10.16 5.69 2.02
C LEU A 141 -8.84 6.44 1.78
N GLU A 142 -8.87 7.73 1.43
CA GLU A 142 -7.65 8.53 1.21
C GLU A 142 -6.86 8.69 2.51
N LYS A 143 -7.54 8.86 3.66
CA LYS A 143 -6.89 8.87 4.97
C LYS A 143 -6.22 7.51 5.27
N HIS A 144 -6.95 6.42 5.05
CA HIS A 144 -6.43 5.06 5.23
C HIS A 144 -5.17 4.82 4.38
N ILE A 145 -5.24 5.15 3.08
CA ILE A 145 -4.11 5.06 2.13
C ILE A 145 -2.90 5.86 2.61
N GLU A 146 -3.09 7.08 3.08
CA GLU A 146 -1.99 7.93 3.58
C GLU A 146 -1.30 7.32 4.79
N GLU A 147 -2.07 6.75 5.72
CA GLU A 147 -1.53 6.06 6.89
C GLU A 147 -0.79 4.78 6.48
N GLU A 148 -1.38 3.97 5.61
CA GLU A 148 -0.80 2.70 5.19
C GLU A 148 0.53 2.92 4.42
N GLU A 149 0.55 3.83 3.45
CA GLU A 149 1.74 4.11 2.63
C GLU A 149 2.88 4.77 3.42
N SER A 150 2.55 5.57 4.45
CA SER A 150 3.55 6.33 5.21
C SER A 150 4.01 5.65 6.50
N ARG A 151 3.19 4.77 7.07
CA ARG A 151 3.42 4.14 8.39
C ARG A 151 3.48 2.62 8.31
N ASP A 152 2.46 1.98 7.76
CA ASP A 152 2.22 0.55 7.98
C ASP A 152 3.01 -0.33 7.02
N LEU A 153 2.98 -0.02 5.71
CA LEU A 153 3.80 -0.70 4.71
C LEU A 153 5.30 -0.56 5.00
N PRO A 154 5.87 0.63 5.27
CA PRO A 154 7.29 0.74 5.61
C PRO A 154 7.67 -0.03 6.87
N ALA A 155 6.78 -0.11 7.87
CA ALA A 155 7.03 -0.85 9.09
C ALA A 155 7.01 -2.37 8.87
N LEU A 156 6.04 -2.86 8.08
CA LEU A 156 5.96 -4.27 7.68
C LEU A 156 7.21 -4.68 6.89
N GLU A 157 7.63 -3.86 5.94
CA GLU A 157 8.84 -4.07 5.15
C GLU A 157 10.10 -4.22 6.00
N GLN A 158 10.26 -3.33 6.97
CA GLN A 158 11.39 -3.36 7.87
C GLN A 158 11.37 -4.64 8.72
N ALA A 159 10.19 -5.06 9.20
CA ALA A 159 10.05 -6.28 9.98
C ALA A 159 10.36 -7.54 9.17
N ILE A 160 9.82 -7.67 7.96
CA ILE A 160 10.08 -8.81 7.06
C ILE A 160 11.57 -8.96 6.76
N LYS A 161 12.26 -7.85 6.47
CA LYS A 161 13.71 -7.83 6.23
C LYS A 161 14.50 -8.31 7.45
N THR A 162 14.08 -7.93 8.66
CA THR A 162 14.71 -8.41 9.91
C THR A 162 14.53 -9.93 10.13
N HIS A 163 13.53 -10.54 9.49
CA HIS A 163 13.28 -11.98 9.54
C HIS A 163 13.90 -12.77 8.36
N ASP A 164 14.76 -12.15 7.55
CA ASP A 164 15.37 -12.76 6.35
C ASP A 164 14.33 -13.41 5.42
N GLN A 165 13.14 -12.81 5.30
CA GLN A 165 12.06 -13.27 4.41
C GLN A 165 11.93 -12.38 3.18
N GLU A 166 11.41 -12.94 2.09
CA GLU A 166 11.14 -12.22 0.83
C GLU A 166 9.70 -11.72 0.77
N THR A 167 9.52 -10.47 0.36
CA THR A 167 8.20 -9.82 0.26
C THR A 167 7.47 -10.17 -1.05
N GLU A 168 8.20 -10.71 -2.03
CA GLU A 168 7.67 -11.16 -3.33
C GLU A 168 6.61 -12.26 -3.18
N SER A 169 6.77 -13.11 -2.17
CA SER A 169 5.77 -14.13 -1.82
C SER A 169 4.46 -13.49 -1.33
N LEU A 170 4.52 -12.43 -0.51
CA LEU A 170 3.33 -11.72 -0.06
C LEU A 170 2.64 -11.00 -1.22
N ALA A 171 3.40 -10.34 -2.08
CA ALA A 171 2.87 -9.70 -3.29
C ALA A 171 2.13 -10.71 -4.19
N THR A 172 2.73 -11.89 -4.38
CA THR A 172 2.14 -12.98 -5.17
C THR A 172 0.86 -13.51 -4.52
N GLN A 173 0.86 -13.70 -3.20
CA GLN A 173 -0.31 -14.16 -2.46
C GLN A 173 -1.45 -13.14 -2.48
N PHE A 174 -1.14 -11.85 -2.30
CA PHE A 174 -2.09 -10.75 -2.42
C PHE A 174 -2.74 -10.72 -3.81
N ALA A 175 -1.92 -10.71 -4.88
CA ALA A 175 -2.41 -10.69 -6.26
C ALA A 175 -3.25 -11.92 -6.62
N ARG A 176 -2.88 -13.11 -6.12
CA ARG A 176 -3.68 -14.34 -6.31
C ARG A 176 -4.99 -14.29 -5.56
N THR A 177 -4.98 -13.81 -4.31
CA THR A 177 -6.18 -13.71 -3.46
C THR A 177 -7.24 -12.85 -4.13
N LYS A 178 -6.86 -11.72 -4.74
CA LYS A 178 -7.76 -10.85 -5.53
C LYS A 178 -8.52 -11.56 -6.67
N GLN A 179 -8.08 -12.74 -7.13
CA GLN A 179 -8.77 -13.50 -8.17
C GLN A 179 -9.93 -14.35 -7.64
N PHE A 180 -9.97 -14.62 -6.33
CA PHE A 180 -10.90 -15.58 -5.73
C PHE A 180 -11.84 -14.96 -4.70
N VAL A 181 -11.58 -13.72 -4.30
CA VAL A 181 -12.41 -12.97 -3.35
C VAL A 181 -13.62 -12.31 -4.03
N PRO A 182 -14.65 -11.94 -3.25
CA PRO A 182 -15.81 -11.18 -3.73
C PRO A 182 -15.42 -9.88 -4.43
N THR A 183 -16.26 -9.47 -5.37
CA THR A 183 -16.03 -8.25 -6.16
C THR A 183 -16.86 -7.07 -5.66
N ARG A 184 -17.59 -7.27 -4.56
CA ARG A 184 -18.46 -6.28 -3.92
C ARG A 184 -18.33 -6.36 -2.41
N SER A 185 -18.84 -5.32 -1.75
CA SER A 185 -18.84 -5.23 -0.29
C SER A 185 -19.96 -6.09 0.31
N HIS A 186 -19.62 -6.89 1.32
CA HIS A 186 -20.53 -7.76 2.07
C HIS A 186 -20.28 -7.72 3.60
N PRO A 187 -20.34 -6.54 4.26
CA PRO A 187 -19.98 -6.41 5.67
C PRO A 187 -20.95 -7.07 6.67
N SER A 188 -22.17 -7.40 6.24
CA SER A 188 -23.16 -8.11 7.09
C SER A 188 -22.89 -9.62 7.25
N ALA A 189 -21.68 -10.07 6.93
CA ALA A 189 -21.30 -11.46 6.94
C ALA A 189 -20.78 -11.94 8.32
N GLY A 190 -20.85 -11.10 9.36
CA GLY A 190 -20.57 -11.44 10.76
C GLY A 190 -19.77 -10.32 11.43
N GLU A 191 -20.21 -9.83 12.58
CA GLU A 191 -19.78 -8.55 13.17
C GLU A 191 -18.35 -8.54 13.79
N ASN A 192 -17.51 -9.54 13.53
CA ASN A 192 -16.15 -9.59 14.08
C ASN A 192 -15.12 -9.95 12.99
N PRO A 193 -14.08 -9.14 12.75
CA PRO A 193 -12.93 -9.55 11.97
C PRO A 193 -12.23 -10.77 12.61
N PRO A 194 -11.74 -11.77 11.85
CA PRO A 194 -11.81 -11.95 10.40
C PRO A 194 -13.06 -12.75 9.92
N PHE A 195 -14.05 -13.01 10.77
CA PHE A 195 -15.23 -13.81 10.41
C PHE A 195 -16.07 -13.17 9.31
N GLU A 196 -16.16 -11.84 9.30
CA GLU A 196 -16.80 -11.07 8.22
C GLU A 196 -16.20 -11.44 6.85
N THR A 197 -14.88 -11.42 6.74
CA THR A 197 -14.14 -11.70 5.51
C THR A 197 -14.47 -13.10 4.99
N VAL A 198 -14.47 -14.11 5.87
CA VAL A 198 -14.74 -15.52 5.53
C VAL A 198 -16.15 -15.70 4.95
N MET A 199 -17.15 -15.14 5.62
CA MET A 199 -18.52 -15.26 5.16
C MET A 199 -18.76 -14.44 3.89
N GLY A 200 -18.07 -13.30 3.74
CA GLY A 200 -18.00 -12.55 2.50
C GLY A 200 -17.55 -13.42 1.32
N LEU A 201 -16.54 -14.28 1.50
CA LEU A 201 -16.04 -15.17 0.43
C LEU A 201 -17.13 -16.06 -0.19
N MET A 202 -18.17 -16.40 0.56
CA MET A 202 -19.30 -17.19 0.04
C MET A 202 -20.08 -16.46 -1.07
N ALA A 203 -20.00 -15.14 -1.12
CA ALA A 203 -20.64 -14.32 -2.14
C ALA A 203 -19.85 -14.27 -3.46
N ALA A 204 -18.56 -14.65 -3.46
CA ALA A 204 -17.69 -14.47 -4.62
C ALA A 204 -18.21 -15.11 -5.93
N PRO A 205 -18.78 -16.33 -5.94
CA PRO A 205 -19.36 -16.89 -7.16
C PRO A 205 -20.59 -16.12 -7.67
N ILE A 206 -21.43 -15.63 -6.75
CA ILE A 206 -22.66 -14.88 -7.07
C ILE A 206 -22.29 -13.51 -7.65
N ASP A 207 -21.32 -12.85 -7.03
CA ASP A 207 -20.77 -11.58 -7.49
C ASP A 207 -20.24 -11.67 -8.92
N LYS A 208 -19.41 -12.68 -9.21
CA LYS A 208 -18.86 -12.90 -10.55
C LYS A 208 -19.94 -13.14 -11.61
N LEU A 209 -21.01 -13.85 -11.27
CA LEU A 209 -22.15 -14.03 -12.18
C LEU A 209 -22.87 -12.70 -12.43
N ALA A 210 -23.09 -11.90 -11.39
CA ALA A 210 -23.73 -10.60 -11.52
C ALA A 210 -22.85 -9.60 -12.32
N ASP A 211 -21.52 -9.69 -12.20
CA ASP A 211 -20.58 -8.83 -12.94
C ASP A 211 -20.68 -9.02 -14.46
N MET A 212 -21.05 -10.21 -14.93
CA MET A 212 -21.28 -10.45 -16.37
C MET A 212 -22.41 -9.59 -16.95
N PHE A 213 -23.29 -9.05 -16.11
CA PHE A 213 -24.41 -8.19 -16.49
C PHE A 213 -24.17 -6.71 -16.16
N ARG A 214 -23.02 -6.38 -15.57
CA ARG A 214 -22.64 -4.99 -15.27
C ARG A 214 -21.82 -4.40 -16.42
N LYS A 215 -21.81 -3.07 -16.48
CA LYS A 215 -20.97 -2.31 -17.40
C LYS A 215 -19.66 -1.95 -16.72
N PHE A 216 -18.55 -2.17 -17.39
CA PHE A 216 -17.20 -1.81 -16.96
C PHE A 216 -16.53 -0.95 -18.04
N PRO A 217 -15.51 -0.15 -17.69
CA PRO A 217 -14.71 0.56 -18.69
C PRO A 217 -13.97 -0.43 -19.61
N ASP A 218 -13.68 0.00 -20.83
CA ASP A 218 -12.87 -0.81 -21.74
C ASP A 218 -11.44 -0.95 -21.22
N LYS A 219 -10.75 -2.05 -21.57
CA LYS A 219 -9.38 -2.30 -21.13
C LYS A 219 -8.39 -1.20 -21.53
N SER A 220 -8.66 -0.46 -22.60
CA SER A 220 -7.85 0.69 -23.03
C SER A 220 -7.99 1.92 -22.14
N GLN A 221 -9.02 1.95 -21.28
CA GLN A 221 -9.29 3.04 -20.34
C GLN A 221 -8.78 2.73 -18.93
N LEU A 222 -8.46 1.46 -18.64
CA LEU A 222 -7.95 1.00 -17.34
C LEU A 222 -6.50 1.41 -17.08
#